data_AF-I6AWS2-F1
#
_entry.id   AF-I6AWS2-F1
#
_cell.length_a   1.000
_cell.length_b   1.000
_cell.length_c   1.000
_cell.angle_alpha   90.00
_cell.angle_beta   90.00
_cell.angle_gamma   90.00
#
_symmetry.space_group_name_H-M   'P 1'
#
loop_
_entity.id
_entity.type
_entity.pdbx_description
1 polymer ?
#
loop_
_entity_poly.entity_id
_entity_poly.type
_entity_poly.pdbx_seq_one_letter_code
_entity_poly.pdbx_strand_id
1 'polypeptide(L)'
;MPTKIETHLTPEQFLEFCRRCAQLKGGTTLRVIQALAEEFGVEISRTGATSFRDGPLASYLDELKAKREMAEQVSAVAKSGLSLSDATASVLTQKIFDQALALDTTDDAVLDKSNALSLALSRLRLGDQRARKLEADLKLRDEQVARLTSEREEREAKLRSQAEALRKTTTQAAASPDEIRTQTVALIDEIMGIKPKKA
;
A
#
# COMPACT_ATOMS: atom_id res chain seq x y z
N MET A 1 11.34 -36.70 -22.83
CA MET A 1 12.76 -36.53 -23.15
C MET A 1 13.04 -35.04 -23.18
N PRO A 2 13.95 -34.52 -22.35
CA PRO A 2 14.28 -33.10 -22.35
C PRO A 2 14.88 -32.71 -23.72
N THR A 3 14.45 -31.58 -24.24
CA THR A 3 14.93 -31.04 -25.52
C THR A 3 16.35 -30.51 -25.38
N LYS A 4 17.11 -30.46 -26.48
CA LYS A 4 18.47 -29.88 -26.48
C LYS A 4 18.51 -28.46 -25.90
N ILE A 5 17.43 -27.70 -26.09
CA ILE A 5 17.29 -26.35 -25.55
C ILE A 5 17.22 -26.38 -24.01
N GLU A 6 16.45 -27.31 -23.41
CA GLU A 6 16.35 -27.46 -21.95
C GLU A 6 17.64 -27.97 -21.31
N THR A 7 18.45 -28.74 -22.03
CA THR A 7 19.71 -29.29 -21.50
C THR A 7 20.89 -28.32 -21.60
N HIS A 8 20.88 -27.41 -22.57
CA HIS A 8 22.00 -26.49 -22.82
C HIS A 8 21.81 -25.10 -22.23
N LEU A 9 20.56 -24.67 -21.99
CA LEU A 9 20.28 -23.35 -21.41
C LEU A 9 20.15 -23.43 -19.89
N THR A 10 20.61 -22.38 -19.21
CA THR A 10 20.26 -22.20 -17.79
C THR A 10 18.76 -21.91 -17.64
N PRO A 11 18.16 -22.12 -16.46
CA PRO A 11 16.74 -21.86 -16.25
C PRO A 11 16.32 -20.43 -16.62
N GLU A 12 17.19 -19.44 -16.36
CA GLU A 12 16.93 -18.04 -16.70
C GLU A 12 16.98 -17.80 -18.21
N GLN A 13 17.98 -18.36 -18.89
CA GLN A 13 18.11 -18.27 -20.36
C GLN A 13 16.97 -18.99 -21.07
N PHE A 14 16.54 -20.14 -20.54
CA PHE A 14 15.38 -20.88 -21.05
C PHE A 14 14.09 -20.05 -20.96
N LEU A 15 13.86 -19.37 -19.84
CA LEU A 15 12.71 -18.48 -19.68
C LEU A 15 12.78 -17.28 -20.63
N GLU A 16 13.96 -16.69 -20.82
CA GLU A 16 14.15 -15.61 -21.78
C GLU A 16 13.89 -16.07 -23.22
N PHE A 17 14.39 -17.26 -23.57
CA PHE A 17 14.16 -17.90 -24.86
C PHE A 17 12.67 -18.11 -25.13
N CYS A 18 11.94 -18.68 -24.17
CA CYS A 18 10.50 -18.88 -24.22
C CYS A 18 9.73 -17.55 -24.34
N ARG A 19 10.15 -16.51 -23.61
CA ARG A 19 9.57 -15.16 -23.71
C ARG A 19 9.74 -14.56 -25.09
N ARG A 20 10.95 -14.60 -25.66
CA ARG A 20 11.23 -14.11 -27.02
C ARG A 20 10.38 -14.87 -28.04
N CYS A 21 10.30 -16.20 -27.91
CA CYS A 21 9.44 -17.04 -28.75
C CYS A 21 7.96 -16.64 -28.67
N ALA A 22 7.46 -16.26 -27.49
CA ALA A 22 6.07 -15.86 -27.26
C ALA A 22 5.74 -14.42 -27.73
N GLN A 23 6.74 -13.55 -27.86
CA GLN A 23 6.57 -12.14 -28.25
C GLN A 23 6.59 -11.91 -29.76
N LEU A 24 6.97 -12.91 -30.56
CA LEU A 24 7.05 -12.80 -32.01
C LEU A 24 5.65 -12.66 -32.65
N LYS A 25 5.44 -11.55 -33.36
CA LYS A 25 4.21 -11.29 -34.12
C LYS A 25 4.17 -12.22 -35.35
N GLY A 26 3.25 -13.18 -35.34
CA GLY A 26 3.06 -14.14 -36.45
C GLY A 26 3.25 -15.62 -36.06
N GLY A 27 3.59 -15.90 -34.80
CA GLY A 27 3.75 -17.25 -34.28
C GLY A 27 5.16 -17.82 -34.46
N THR A 28 5.47 -18.84 -33.66
CA THR A 28 6.81 -19.42 -33.56
C THR A 28 6.99 -20.50 -34.62
N THR A 29 7.43 -20.10 -35.82
CA THR A 29 7.76 -21.07 -36.89
C THR A 29 9.07 -21.79 -36.59
N LEU A 30 9.23 -23.02 -37.11
CA LEU A 30 10.41 -23.86 -36.84
C LEU A 30 11.72 -23.15 -37.19
N ARG A 31 11.77 -22.41 -38.30
CA ARG A 31 12.97 -21.65 -38.71
C ARG A 31 13.33 -20.56 -37.71
N VAL A 32 12.32 -19.89 -37.13
CA VAL A 32 12.57 -18.82 -36.16
C VAL A 32 13.05 -19.39 -34.83
N ILE A 33 12.56 -20.57 -34.43
CA ILE A 33 13.05 -21.28 -33.25
C ILE A 33 14.52 -21.68 -33.45
N GLN A 34 14.90 -22.15 -34.64
CA GLN A 34 16.30 -22.48 -34.96
C GLN A 34 17.20 -21.24 -34.93
N ALA A 35 16.78 -20.14 -35.58
CA ALA A 35 17.54 -18.89 -35.58
C ALA A 35 17.72 -18.32 -34.17
N LEU A 36 16.65 -18.32 -33.35
CA LEU A 36 16.76 -17.92 -31.96
C LEU A 36 17.65 -18.87 -31.16
N ALA A 37 17.61 -20.18 -31.42
CA ALA A 37 18.45 -21.11 -30.69
C ALA A 37 19.94 -20.88 -31.00
N GLU A 38 20.27 -20.55 -32.26
CA GLU A 38 21.62 -20.15 -32.68
C GLU A 38 22.09 -18.87 -31.98
N GLU A 39 21.21 -17.86 -31.79
CA GLU A 39 21.53 -16.65 -31.00
C GLU A 39 21.90 -16.97 -29.54
N PHE A 40 21.34 -18.04 -28.98
CA PHE A 40 21.65 -18.53 -27.64
C PHE A 40 22.80 -19.57 -27.64
N GLY A 41 23.47 -19.77 -28.77
CA GLY A 41 24.60 -20.69 -28.90
C GLY A 41 24.22 -22.17 -28.97
N VAL A 42 22.96 -22.49 -29.29
CA VAL A 42 22.44 -23.86 -29.36
C VAL A 42 22.01 -24.20 -30.78
N GLU A 43 22.76 -25.05 -31.47
CA GLU A 43 22.35 -25.59 -32.75
C GLU A 43 21.33 -26.73 -32.59
N ILE A 44 20.16 -26.56 -33.19
CA ILE A 44 19.08 -27.55 -33.14
C ILE A 44 18.64 -27.98 -34.54
N SER A 45 18.39 -29.28 -34.68
CA SER A 45 17.79 -29.83 -35.89
C SER A 45 16.32 -29.39 -36.03
N ARG A 46 15.78 -29.48 -37.24
CA ARG A 46 14.37 -29.20 -37.51
C ARG A 46 13.44 -30.03 -36.61
N THR A 47 13.78 -31.29 -36.35
CA THR A 47 13.04 -32.16 -35.43
C THR A 47 13.12 -31.66 -33.98
N GLY A 48 14.30 -31.19 -33.55
CA GLY A 48 14.47 -30.58 -32.23
C GLY A 48 13.64 -29.31 -32.04
N ALA A 49 13.53 -28.48 -33.08
CA ALA A 49 12.65 -27.31 -33.08
C ALA A 49 11.17 -27.69 -32.97
N THR A 50 10.74 -28.76 -33.67
CA THR A 50 9.36 -29.27 -33.57
C THR A 50 9.05 -29.78 -32.16
N SER A 51 9.94 -30.62 -31.59
CA SER A 51 9.78 -31.13 -30.23
C SER A 51 9.76 -30.04 -29.17
N PHE A 52 10.55 -28.97 -29.36
CA PHE A 52 10.51 -27.81 -28.48
C PHE A 52 9.19 -27.03 -28.59
N ARG A 53 8.73 -26.77 -29.83
CA ARG A 53 7.50 -26.04 -30.09
C ARG A 53 6.28 -26.74 -29.49
N ASP A 54 6.17 -28.04 -29.73
CA ASP A 54 4.98 -28.83 -29.39
C ASP A 54 5.01 -29.34 -27.93
N GLY A 55 6.14 -29.19 -27.24
CA GLY A 55 6.29 -29.58 -25.83
C GLY A 55 6.57 -28.38 -24.94
N PRO A 56 7.85 -28.07 -24.62
CA PRO A 56 8.21 -27.03 -23.65
C PRO A 56 7.61 -25.65 -23.94
N LEU A 57 7.61 -25.20 -25.20
CA LEU A 57 7.03 -23.91 -25.57
C LEU A 57 5.51 -23.91 -25.43
N ALA A 58 4.84 -24.98 -25.87
CA ALA A 58 3.39 -25.13 -25.72
C ALA A 58 3.00 -25.10 -24.23
N SER A 59 3.70 -25.85 -23.38
CA SER A 59 3.51 -25.85 -21.93
C SER A 59 3.68 -24.46 -21.33
N TYR A 60 4.73 -23.72 -21.74
CA TYR A 60 4.97 -22.35 -21.29
C TYR A 60 3.86 -21.39 -21.72
N LEU A 61 3.37 -21.51 -22.95
CA LEU A 61 2.27 -20.69 -23.46
C LEU A 61 0.95 -20.99 -22.73
N ASP A 62 0.68 -22.25 -22.41
CA ASP A 62 -0.51 -22.64 -21.67
C ASP A 62 -0.45 -22.17 -20.21
N GLU A 63 0.72 -22.24 -19.57
CA GLU A 63 0.93 -21.59 -18.27
C GLU A 63 0.70 -20.07 -18.32
N LEU A 64 1.19 -19.40 -19.36
CA LEU A 64 0.97 -17.96 -19.53
C LEU A 64 -0.51 -17.62 -19.72
N LYS A 65 -1.25 -18.42 -20.49
CA LYS A 65 -2.70 -18.27 -20.63
C LYS A 65 -3.40 -18.46 -19.28
N ALA A 66 -3.05 -19.51 -18.55
CA ALA A 66 -3.63 -19.79 -17.23
C ALA A 66 -3.35 -18.66 -16.21
N LYS A 67 -2.16 -18.06 -16.25
CA LYS A 67 -1.79 -16.88 -15.43
C LYS A 67 -2.59 -15.64 -15.84
N ARG A 68 -2.80 -15.41 -17.14
CA ARG A 68 -3.64 -14.29 -17.63
C ARG A 68 -5.10 -14.46 -17.23
N GLU A 69 -5.65 -15.64 -17.43
CA GLU A 69 -7.03 -15.96 -17.03
C GLU A 69 -7.22 -15.76 -15.53
N MET A 70 -6.26 -16.21 -14.70
CA MET A 70 -6.30 -15.95 -13.26
C MET A 70 -6.26 -14.45 -12.95
N ALA A 71 -5.40 -13.67 -13.61
CA ALA A 71 -5.35 -12.22 -13.41
C ALA A 71 -6.66 -11.53 -13.82
N GLU A 72 -7.30 -11.99 -14.89
CA GLU A 72 -8.62 -11.50 -15.33
C GLU A 72 -9.71 -11.83 -14.32
N GLN A 73 -9.75 -13.07 -13.81
CA GLN A 73 -10.68 -13.49 -12.76
C GLN A 73 -10.51 -12.63 -11.49
N VAL A 74 -9.26 -12.41 -11.08
CA VAL A 74 -8.95 -11.54 -9.93
C VAL A 74 -9.39 -10.10 -10.18
N SER A 75 -9.13 -9.56 -11.37
CA SER A 75 -9.57 -8.21 -11.74
C SER A 75 -11.09 -8.09 -11.76
N ALA A 76 -11.80 -9.10 -12.26
CA ALA A 76 -13.26 -9.13 -12.29
C ALA A 76 -13.86 -9.11 -10.87
N VAL A 77 -13.29 -9.89 -9.95
CA VAL A 77 -13.72 -9.92 -8.54
C VAL A 77 -13.31 -8.64 -7.79
N ALA A 78 -12.16 -8.03 -8.12
CA ALA A 78 -11.79 -6.74 -7.55
C ALA A 78 -12.76 -5.63 -8.02
N LYS A 79 -13.22 -5.68 -9.28
CA LYS A 79 -14.22 -4.74 -9.81
C LYS A 79 -15.59 -4.84 -9.13
N SER A 80 -15.91 -5.96 -8.47
CA SER A 80 -17.15 -6.08 -7.70
C SER A 80 -17.09 -5.44 -6.30
N GLY A 81 -16.05 -4.65 -6.01
CA GLY A 81 -15.91 -3.89 -4.76
C GLY A 81 -15.11 -4.59 -3.66
N LEU A 82 -14.52 -5.75 -3.96
CA LEU A 82 -13.59 -6.42 -3.06
C LEU A 82 -12.19 -5.83 -3.21
N SER A 83 -11.41 -5.79 -2.13
CA SER A 83 -9.99 -5.44 -2.24
C SER A 83 -9.27 -6.44 -3.14
N LEU A 84 -8.18 -6.02 -3.79
CA LEU A 84 -7.39 -6.90 -4.66
C LEU A 84 -6.92 -8.17 -3.93
N SER A 85 -6.65 -8.05 -2.64
CA SER A 85 -6.28 -9.14 -1.73
C SER A 85 -7.44 -10.12 -1.47
N ASP A 86 -8.65 -9.62 -1.22
CA ASP A 86 -9.84 -10.44 -1.03
C ASP A 86 -10.25 -11.12 -2.36
N ALA A 87 -10.08 -10.42 -3.49
CA ALA A 87 -10.31 -10.96 -4.82
C ALA A 87 -9.32 -12.07 -5.19
N THR A 88 -8.02 -11.87 -4.93
CA THR A 88 -7.00 -12.91 -5.10
C THR A 88 -7.26 -14.10 -4.20
N ALA A 89 -7.59 -13.87 -2.92
CA ALA A 89 -7.94 -14.95 -2.00
C ALA A 89 -9.17 -15.75 -2.47
N SER A 90 -10.21 -15.09 -2.97
CA SER A 90 -11.42 -15.77 -3.46
C SER A 90 -11.12 -16.64 -4.68
N VAL A 91 -10.41 -16.11 -5.67
CA VAL A 91 -10.06 -16.86 -6.89
C VAL A 91 -9.10 -18.01 -6.58
N LEU A 92 -8.14 -17.80 -5.68
CA LEU A 92 -7.24 -18.86 -5.23
C LEU A 92 -8.00 -19.95 -4.46
N THR A 93 -8.92 -19.58 -3.57
CA THR A 93 -9.74 -20.54 -2.83
C THR A 93 -10.57 -21.39 -3.78
N GLN A 94 -11.19 -20.76 -4.79
CA GLN A 94 -11.96 -21.46 -5.80
C GLN A 94 -11.09 -22.44 -6.59
N LYS A 95 -9.91 -22.03 -7.07
CA LYS A 95 -8.99 -22.93 -7.77
C LYS A 95 -8.46 -24.06 -6.89
N ILE A 96 -8.17 -23.81 -5.61
CA ILE A 96 -7.76 -24.85 -4.66
C ILE A 96 -8.89 -25.85 -4.49
N PHE A 97 -10.13 -25.37 -4.39
CA PHE A 97 -11.30 -26.21 -4.25
C PHE A 97 -11.54 -27.05 -5.51
N ASP A 98 -11.48 -26.43 -6.69
CA ASP A 98 -11.63 -27.13 -7.98
C ASP A 98 -10.52 -28.17 -8.18
N GLN A 99 -9.28 -27.85 -7.79
CA GLN A 99 -8.19 -28.82 -7.79
C GLN A 99 -8.48 -29.94 -6.80
N ALA A 100 -8.82 -29.63 -5.55
CA ALA A 100 -9.13 -30.64 -4.53
C ALA A 100 -10.30 -31.54 -4.95
N LEU A 101 -11.26 -31.02 -5.71
CA LEU A 101 -12.38 -31.79 -6.27
C LEU A 101 -11.96 -32.67 -7.47
N ALA A 102 -11.00 -32.20 -8.26
CA ALA A 102 -10.44 -32.93 -9.40
C ALA A 102 -9.35 -33.95 -9.02
N LEU A 103 -8.88 -33.90 -7.77
CA LEU A 103 -7.83 -34.76 -7.25
C LEU A 103 -8.44 -36.01 -6.61
N ASP A 104 -8.14 -37.16 -7.20
CA ASP A 104 -8.33 -38.46 -6.54
C ASP A 104 -7.41 -38.48 -5.30
N THR A 105 -7.98 -38.68 -4.10
CA THR A 105 -7.38 -38.34 -2.79
C THR A 105 -6.22 -39.24 -2.33
N THR A 106 -5.45 -39.80 -3.26
CA THR A 106 -4.41 -40.81 -2.97
C THR A 106 -2.97 -40.32 -3.06
N ASP A 107 -2.71 -39.06 -3.41
CA ASP A 107 -1.35 -38.54 -3.60
C ASP A 107 -0.93 -37.49 -2.53
N ASP A 108 -0.03 -37.88 -1.63
CA ASP A 108 0.42 -37.07 -0.48
C ASP A 108 1.09 -35.74 -0.90
N ALA A 109 1.77 -35.71 -2.05
CA ALA A 109 2.45 -34.51 -2.56
C ALA A 109 1.47 -33.38 -2.92
N VAL A 110 0.21 -33.71 -3.10
CA VAL A 110 -0.87 -32.79 -3.46
C VAL A 110 -1.52 -32.20 -2.20
N LEU A 111 -1.69 -33.00 -1.15
CA LEU A 111 -2.14 -32.56 0.17
C LEU A 111 -1.20 -31.49 0.75
N ASP A 112 0.10 -31.68 0.60
CA ASP A 112 1.11 -30.71 1.05
C ASP A 112 1.00 -29.36 0.32
N LYS A 113 0.72 -29.37 -0.99
CA LYS A 113 0.50 -28.15 -1.78
C LYS A 113 -0.77 -27.41 -1.35
N SER A 114 -1.85 -28.15 -1.07
CA SER A 114 -3.10 -27.58 -0.56
C SER A 114 -2.92 -26.92 0.82
N ASN A 115 -2.16 -27.57 1.71
CA ASN A 115 -1.81 -27.03 3.03
C ASN A 115 -0.96 -25.77 2.93
N ALA A 116 0.05 -25.75 2.06
CA ALA A 116 0.91 -24.58 1.82
C ALA A 116 0.09 -23.38 1.31
N LEU A 117 -0.87 -23.62 0.41
CA LEU A 117 -1.75 -22.57 -0.10
C LEU A 117 -2.74 -22.06 0.95
N SER A 118 -3.31 -22.94 1.76
CA SER A 118 -4.18 -22.57 2.89
C SER A 118 -3.44 -21.70 3.92
N LEU A 119 -2.16 -22.00 4.18
CA LEU A 119 -1.29 -21.20 5.03
C LEU A 119 -1.00 -19.82 4.43
N ALA A 120 -0.71 -19.75 3.13
CA ALA A 120 -0.50 -18.49 2.42
C ALA A 120 -1.75 -17.59 2.48
N LEU A 121 -2.94 -18.18 2.33
CA LEU A 121 -4.22 -17.46 2.38
C LEU A 121 -4.52 -16.93 3.79
N SER A 122 -4.21 -17.72 4.82
CA SER A 122 -4.33 -17.29 6.21
C SER A 122 -3.40 -16.13 6.55
N ARG A 123 -2.16 -16.16 6.04
CA ARG A 123 -1.19 -15.06 6.20
C ARG A 123 -1.64 -13.78 5.49
N LEU A 124 -2.22 -13.90 4.30
CA LEU A 124 -2.75 -12.76 3.54
C LEU A 124 -3.91 -12.09 4.28
N ARG A 125 -4.87 -12.87 4.80
CA ARG A 125 -5.96 -12.37 5.64
C ARG A 125 -5.47 -11.67 6.91
N LEU A 126 -4.45 -12.22 7.58
CA LEU A 126 -3.83 -11.61 8.75
C LEU A 126 -3.11 -10.28 8.43
N GLY A 127 -2.45 -10.21 7.27
CA GLY A 127 -1.83 -8.99 6.76
C GLY A 127 -2.86 -7.88 6.56
N ASP A 128 -3.99 -8.19 5.93
CA ASP A 128 -5.06 -7.23 5.67
C ASP A 128 -5.74 -6.73 6.95
N GLN A 129 -5.97 -7.61 7.92
CA GLN A 129 -6.50 -7.18 9.23
C GLN A 129 -5.56 -6.21 9.93
N ARG A 130 -4.24 -6.42 9.81
CA ARG A 130 -3.25 -5.49 10.37
C ARG A 130 -3.24 -4.17 9.61
N ALA A 131 -3.31 -4.20 8.28
CA ALA A 131 -3.39 -2.98 7.46
C ALA A 131 -4.63 -2.15 7.80
N ARG A 132 -5.81 -2.77 7.92
CA ARG A 132 -7.05 -2.07 8.32
C ARG A 132 -6.97 -1.45 9.71
N LYS A 133 -6.32 -2.14 10.67
CA LYS A 133 -6.07 -1.57 12.01
C LYS A 133 -5.13 -0.37 11.95
N LEU A 134 -4.03 -0.47 11.20
CA LEU A 134 -3.09 0.63 11.02
C LEU A 134 -3.75 1.85 10.34
N GLU A 135 -4.62 1.64 9.36
CA GLU A 135 -5.40 2.72 8.74
C GLU A 135 -6.36 3.39 9.73
N ALA A 136 -7.03 2.60 10.58
CA ALA A 136 -7.90 3.14 11.63
C ALA A 136 -7.11 3.95 12.67
N ASP A 137 -5.94 3.44 13.09
CA ASP A 137 -5.05 4.12 14.03
C ASP A 137 -4.48 5.41 13.43
N LEU A 138 -4.16 5.43 12.13
CA LEU A 138 -3.72 6.64 11.43
C LEU A 138 -4.83 7.71 11.41
N LYS A 139 -6.06 7.33 11.09
CA LYS A 139 -7.20 8.27 11.14
C LYS A 139 -7.41 8.87 12.52
N LEU A 140 -7.34 8.05 13.56
CA LEU A 140 -7.45 8.51 14.95
C LEU A 140 -6.32 9.49 15.31
N ARG A 141 -5.09 9.23 14.83
CA ARG A 141 -3.96 10.14 15.05
C ARG A 141 -4.12 11.45 14.28
N ASP A 142 -4.60 11.41 13.05
CA ASP A 142 -4.85 12.62 12.26
C ASP A 142 -5.92 13.50 12.91
N GLU A 143 -7.01 12.90 13.42
CA GLU A 143 -8.03 13.62 14.21
C GLU A 143 -7.45 14.22 15.49
N GLN A 144 -6.57 13.49 16.17
CA GLN A 144 -5.91 13.97 17.39
C GLN A 144 -4.97 15.15 17.09
N VAL A 145 -4.23 15.09 15.98
CA VAL A 145 -3.39 16.21 15.52
C VAL A 145 -4.25 17.42 15.20
N ALA A 146 -5.36 17.25 14.49
CA ALA A 146 -6.27 18.34 14.14
C ALA A 146 -6.86 19.05 15.38
N ARG A 147 -7.22 18.28 16.42
CA ARG A 147 -7.68 18.84 17.71
C ARG A 147 -6.57 19.61 18.42
N LEU A 148 -5.37 19.06 18.45
CA LEU A 148 -4.23 19.73 19.10
C LEU A 148 -3.82 21.01 18.36
N THR A 149 -3.96 21.05 17.02
CA THR A 149 -3.69 22.27 16.25
C THR A 149 -4.74 23.35 16.53
N SER A 150 -6.03 23.03 16.59
CA SER A 150 -7.06 24.01 16.94
C SER A 150 -6.90 24.54 18.37
N GLU A 151 -6.57 23.66 19.32
CA GLU A 151 -6.29 24.10 20.69
C GLU A 151 -5.06 25.02 20.79
N ARG A 152 -4.03 24.78 19.98
CA ARG A 152 -2.85 25.66 19.91
C ARG A 152 -3.20 27.02 19.33
N GLU A 153 -3.97 27.05 18.24
CA GLU A 153 -4.45 28.29 17.63
C GLU A 153 -5.30 29.13 18.60
N GLU A 154 -6.19 28.50 19.35
CA GLU A 154 -6.99 29.18 20.38
C GLU A 154 -6.13 29.74 21.52
N ARG A 155 -5.11 28.99 21.97
CA ARG A 155 -4.18 29.46 23.01
C ARG A 155 -3.34 30.62 22.51
N GLU A 156 -2.86 30.56 21.27
CA GLU A 156 -2.13 31.68 20.66
C GLU A 156 -3.02 32.91 20.49
N ALA A 157 -4.28 32.76 20.10
CA ALA A 157 -5.24 33.86 20.00
C ALA A 157 -5.52 34.50 21.36
N LYS A 158 -5.67 33.70 22.43
CA LYS A 158 -5.83 34.19 23.81
C LYS A 158 -4.59 34.92 24.31
N LEU A 159 -3.39 34.41 24.00
CA LEU A 159 -2.14 35.09 24.37
C LEU A 159 -1.97 36.41 23.62
N ARG A 160 -2.35 36.48 22.33
CA ARG A 160 -2.31 37.72 21.55
C ARG A 160 -3.29 38.77 22.09
N SER A 161 -4.52 38.38 22.44
CA SER A 161 -5.50 39.32 23.00
C SER A 161 -5.09 39.81 24.40
N GLN A 162 -4.48 38.94 25.23
CA GLN A 162 -3.89 39.35 26.51
C GLN A 162 -2.71 40.31 26.33
N ALA A 163 -1.83 40.05 25.36
CA ALA A 163 -0.71 40.96 25.05
C ALA A 163 -1.18 42.32 24.52
N GLU A 164 -2.24 42.35 23.71
CA GLU A 164 -2.87 43.59 23.25
C GLU A 164 -3.55 44.36 24.38
N ALA A 165 -4.22 43.66 25.31
CA ALA A 165 -4.82 44.27 26.50
C ALA A 165 -3.76 44.89 27.41
N LEU A 166 -2.64 44.18 27.63
CA LEU A 166 -1.49 44.68 28.37
C LEU A 166 -0.83 45.89 27.69
N ARG A 167 -0.73 45.90 26.34
CA ARG A 167 -0.24 47.08 25.61
C ARG A 167 -1.15 48.29 25.81
N LYS A 168 -2.47 48.11 25.69
CA LYS A 168 -3.45 49.20 25.87
C LYS A 168 -3.40 49.80 27.28
N THR A 169 -3.33 48.96 28.32
CA THR A 169 -3.20 49.44 29.70
C THR A 169 -1.87 50.14 29.95
N THR A 170 -0.77 49.68 29.33
CA THR A 170 0.54 50.34 29.44
C THR A 170 0.58 51.69 28.73
N THR A 171 -0.10 51.84 27.59
CA THR A 171 -0.25 53.16 26.93
C THR A 171 -1.18 54.12 27.69
N GLN A 172 -2.13 53.63 28.48
CA GLN A 172 -2.93 54.47 29.38
C GLN A 172 -2.18 54.84 30.67
N ALA A 173 -1.20 54.04 31.10
CA ALA A 173 -0.29 54.35 32.19
C ALA A 173 0.77 55.43 31.84
N ALA A 174 0.75 55.98 30.62
CA ALA A 174 1.41 57.23 30.28
C ALA A 174 0.56 58.47 30.67
N ALA A 175 -0.48 58.30 31.50
CA ALA A 175 -1.13 59.36 32.24
C ALA A 175 -0.17 59.96 33.27
N SER A 176 -0.20 61.29 33.41
CA SER A 176 0.84 62.05 34.11
C SER A 176 0.98 61.64 35.59
N PRO A 177 2.19 61.73 36.18
CA PRO A 177 2.43 61.40 37.60
C PRO A 177 1.50 62.10 38.60
N ASP A 178 0.89 63.22 38.21
CA ASP A 178 -0.01 64.01 39.05
C ASP A 178 -1.41 63.37 39.19
N GLU A 179 -1.87 62.59 38.21
CA GLU A 179 -3.15 61.87 38.29
C GLU A 179 -3.04 60.65 39.22
N ILE A 180 -1.89 59.98 39.24
CA ILE A 180 -1.61 58.86 40.15
C ILE A 180 -1.52 59.35 41.59
N ARG A 181 -0.89 60.53 41.84
CA ARG A 181 -0.83 61.15 43.17
C ARG A 181 -2.20 61.58 43.68
N THR A 182 -3.02 62.19 42.84
CA THR A 182 -4.37 62.63 43.26
C THR A 182 -5.28 61.45 43.55
N GLN A 183 -5.20 60.36 42.78
CA GLN A 183 -5.96 59.13 43.06
C GLN A 183 -5.47 58.40 44.32
N THR A 184 -4.17 58.36 44.58
CA THR A 184 -3.64 57.74 45.81
C THR A 184 -3.98 58.55 47.07
N VAL A 185 -3.95 59.88 47.00
CA VAL A 185 -4.38 60.73 48.14
C VAL A 185 -5.89 60.57 48.39
N ALA A 186 -6.71 60.53 47.35
CA ALA A 186 -8.16 60.30 47.49
C ALA A 186 -8.49 58.94 48.12
N LEU A 187 -7.77 57.88 47.73
CA LEU A 187 -7.91 56.54 48.33
C LEU A 187 -7.44 56.49 49.79
N ILE A 188 -6.36 57.21 50.13
CA ILE A 188 -5.87 57.30 51.51
C ILE A 188 -6.87 58.06 52.39
N ASP A 189 -7.44 59.16 51.91
CA ASP A 189 -8.46 59.94 52.65
C ASP A 189 -9.76 59.13 52.86
N GLU A 190 -10.14 58.28 51.91
CA GLU A 190 -11.29 57.38 52.02
C GLU A 190 -11.05 56.25 53.03
N ILE A 191 -9.87 55.63 53.00
CA ILE A 191 -9.48 54.58 53.96
C ILE A 191 -9.32 55.15 55.38
N MET A 192 -8.85 56.40 55.50
CA MET A 192 -8.66 57.09 56.78
C MET A 192 -9.95 57.76 57.30
N GLY A 193 -11.06 57.73 56.53
CA GLY A 193 -12.36 58.26 56.93
C GLY A 193 -12.40 59.79 57.10
N ILE A 194 -11.46 60.52 56.48
CA ILE A 194 -11.35 61.97 56.61
C ILE A 194 -12.27 62.61 55.56
N LYS A 195 -13.42 63.15 55.98
CA LYS A 195 -14.29 63.89 55.06
C LYS A 195 -13.59 65.20 54.62
N PRO A 196 -13.54 65.52 53.32
CA PRO A 196 -12.95 66.77 52.86
C PRO A 196 -13.76 67.97 53.39
N LYS A 197 -13.09 68.93 54.01
CA LYS A 197 -13.66 70.23 54.39
C LYS A 197 -14.03 70.97 53.10
N LYS A 198 -15.33 71.17 52.89
CA LYS A 198 -15.83 72.07 51.84
C LYS A 198 -15.29 73.48 52.09
N ALA A 199 -14.56 74.01 51.12
CA ALA A 199 -14.36 75.45 50.93
C ALA A 199 -15.25 75.89 49.77
#